data_AF-A0A655ZZG6-F1
#
_entry.id   AF-A0A655ZZG6-F1
#
_cell.length_a   1.000
_cell.length_b   1.000
_cell.length_c   1.000
_cell.angle_alpha   90.00
_cell.angle_beta   90.00
_cell.angle_gamma   90.00
#
_symmetry.space_group_name_H-M   'P 1'
#
loop_
_entity.id
_entity.type
_entity.pdbx_description
1 polymer ?
#
loop_
_entity_poly.entity_id
_entity_poly.type
_entity_poly.pdbx_seq_one_letter_code
_entity_poly.pdbx_strand_id
1 'polypeptide(L)' 'MTTGGTSDGRFIAQMGAQVVELGPVNATIHKVNECVRIADLEKLTDMYQKTLNHLLG' A
#
# COMPACT_ATOMS: atom_id res chain seq x y z
N MET A 1 5.17 8.48 -12.62
CA MET A 1 5.05 7.06 -13.03
C MET A 1 5.80 6.22 -12.02
N THR A 2 5.12 5.39 -11.25
CA THR A 2 5.75 4.31 -10.48
C THR A 2 6.00 3.16 -11.43
N THR A 3 7.24 2.77 -11.67
CA THR A 3 7.67 1.79 -12.69
C THR A 3 7.38 0.33 -12.29
N GLY A 4 6.31 0.09 -11.53
CA GLY A 4 5.94 -1.22 -10.96
C GLY A 4 4.98 -2.05 -11.82
N GLY A 5 4.45 -3.14 -11.24
CA GLY A 5 3.42 -4.01 -11.82
C GLY A 5 2.01 -3.41 -11.79
N THR A 6 0.98 -4.23 -12.01
CA THR A 6 -0.44 -3.84 -11.91
C THR A 6 -1.07 -4.33 -10.60
N SER A 7 -2.20 -3.74 -10.22
CA SER A 7 -3.00 -4.16 -9.07
C SER A 7 -4.49 -4.28 -9.43
N ASP A 8 -5.29 -4.79 -8.51
CA ASP A 8 -6.75 -4.82 -8.63
C ASP A 8 -7.41 -3.45 -8.45
N GLY A 9 -6.63 -2.42 -8.08
CA GLY A 9 -7.07 -1.03 -8.06
C GLY A 9 -7.65 -0.58 -9.41
N ARG A 10 -7.17 -1.14 -10.52
CA ARG A 10 -7.72 -0.87 -11.87
C ARG A 10 -9.20 -1.25 -12.01
N PHE A 11 -9.67 -2.27 -11.31
CA PHE A 11 -11.06 -2.69 -11.33
C PHE A 11 -11.92 -1.87 -10.36
N ILE A 12 -11.37 -1.57 -9.18
CA ILE A 12 -12.06 -0.75 -8.18
C ILE A 12 -12.26 0.69 -8.69
N ALA A 13 -11.28 1.25 -9.40
CA ALA A 13 -11.39 2.59 -9.98
C ALA A 13 -12.55 2.71 -10.99
N GLN A 14 -12.91 1.62 -11.67
CA GLN A 14 -14.06 1.60 -12.59
C GLN A 14 -15.41 1.77 -11.87
N MET A 15 -15.44 1.59 -10.54
CA MET A 15 -16.62 1.82 -9.70
C MET A 15 -16.79 3.30 -9.29
N GLY A 16 -15.93 4.20 -9.78
CA GLY A 16 -15.96 5.63 -9.46
C GLY A 16 -15.23 6.02 -8.19
N ALA A 17 -14.49 5.10 -7.56
CA ALA A 17 -13.67 5.38 -6.39
C ALA A 17 -12.32 6.03 -6.75
N GLN A 18 -11.83 6.92 -5.89
CA GLN A 18 -10.43 7.34 -5.91
C GLN A 18 -9.56 6.24 -5.28
N VAL A 19 -8.59 5.72 -6.03
CA VAL A 19 -7.77 4.58 -5.60
C VAL A 19 -6.31 5.00 -5.48
N VAL A 20 -5.72 4.69 -4.33
CA VAL A 20 -4.29 4.84 -4.03
C VAL A 20 -3.80 3.53 -3.41
N GLU A 21 -2.59 3.11 -3.77
CA GLU A 21 -1.91 1.96 -3.18
C GLU A 21 -0.85 2.42 -2.19
N LEU A 22 -0.84 1.80 -1.02
CA LEU A 22 0.14 2.05 0.03
C LEU A 22 0.58 0.70 0.58
N GLY A 23 1.88 0.54 0.86
CA GLY A 23 2.44 -0.70 1.36
C GLY A 23 3.93 -0.56 1.70
N PRO A 24 4.55 -1.61 2.25
CA PRO A 24 5.97 -1.63 2.56
C PRO A 24 6.82 -1.72 1.28
N VAL A 25 8.15 -1.66 1.44
CA VAL A 25 9.11 -1.73 0.33
C VAL A 25 8.95 -3.05 -0.44
N ASN A 26 8.79 -2.97 -1.75
CA ASN A 26 8.56 -4.15 -2.62
C ASN A 26 9.84 -4.80 -3.16
N ALA A 27 11.02 -4.46 -2.65
CA ALA A 27 12.31 -4.84 -3.24
C ALA A 27 12.54 -6.37 -3.34
N THR A 28 11.90 -7.14 -2.45
CA THR A 28 12.06 -8.60 -2.33
C THR A 28 10.83 -9.39 -2.75
N ILE A 29 9.74 -8.74 -3.20
CA ILE A 29 8.53 -9.50 -3.61
C ILE A 29 8.87 -10.45 -4.75
N HIS A 30 8.30 -11.67 -4.72
CA HIS A 30 8.56 -12.70 -5.72
C HIS A 30 10.03 -13.14 -5.84
N LYS A 31 10.83 -13.00 -4.78
CA LYS A 31 12.22 -13.49 -4.71
C LYS A 31 12.39 -14.48 -3.55
N VAL A 32 13.43 -15.30 -3.62
CA VAL A 32 13.85 -16.11 -2.45
C VAL A 32 14.25 -15.19 -1.29
N ASN A 33 13.94 -15.60 -0.06
CA ASN A 33 14.13 -14.79 1.16
C ASN A 33 13.36 -13.47 1.14
N GLU A 34 12.12 -13.47 0.64
CA GLU A 34 11.20 -12.34 0.77
C GLU A 34 11.08 -11.92 2.25
N CYS A 35 11.29 -10.64 2.52
CA CYS A 35 11.32 -10.13 3.88
C CYS A 35 10.85 -8.67 3.96
N VAL A 36 10.50 -8.26 5.17
CA VAL A 36 10.09 -6.89 5.48
C VAL A 36 10.70 -6.49 6.82
N ARG A 37 11.01 -5.20 7.02
CA ARG A 37 11.45 -4.70 8.32
C ARG A 37 10.25 -4.58 9.25
N ILE A 38 10.35 -5.13 10.46
CA ILE A 38 9.27 -5.08 11.46
C ILE A 38 8.86 -3.62 11.76
N ALA A 39 9.82 -2.72 11.92
CA ALA A 39 9.55 -1.30 12.17
C ALA A 39 8.81 -0.59 11.02
N ASP A 40 8.86 -1.11 9.79
CA ASP A 40 8.08 -0.53 8.68
C ASP A 40 6.61 -0.98 8.75
N LEU A 41 6.31 -2.13 9.36
CA LEU A 41 4.93 -2.57 9.59
C LEU A 41 4.24 -1.69 10.63
N GLU A 42 4.92 -1.38 11.73
CA GLU A 42 4.41 -0.47 12.77
C GLU A 42 4.09 0.92 12.19
N LYS A 43 5.03 1.47 11.40
CA LYS A 43 4.81 2.74 10.69
C LYS A 43 3.66 2.67 9.70
N LEU A 44 3.50 1.55 8.99
CA LEU A 44 2.42 1.37 8.04
C LEU A 44 1.06 1.36 8.73
N THR A 45 0.95 0.71 9.89
CA THR A 45 -0.24 0.77 10.75
C THR A 45 -0.58 2.21 11.15
N ASP A 46 0.41 2.96 11.64
CA ASP A 46 0.22 4.37 12.02
C ASP A 46 -0.24 5.24 10.84
N MET A 47 0.30 5.00 9.64
CA MET A 47 -0.09 5.74 8.44
C MET A 47 -1.53 5.47 8.05
N TYR A 48 -1.97 4.21 8.06
CA TYR A 48 -3.38 3.88 7.78
C TYR A 48 -4.32 4.49 8.81
N GLN A 49 -3.99 4.40 10.10
CA GLN A 49 -4.80 5.01 11.16
C GLN A 49 -4.91 6.54 10.99
N LYS A 50 -3.79 7.21 10.71
CA LYS A 50 -3.80 8.66 10.44
C LYS A 50 -4.59 9.02 9.19
N THR A 51 -4.54 8.19 8.15
CA THR A 51 -5.31 8.40 6.92
C THR A 51 -6.81 8.30 7.21
N LEU A 52 -7.24 7.28 7.94
CA LEU A 52 -8.64 7.13 8.35
C LEU A 52 -9.10 8.32 9.21
N ASN A 53 -8.30 8.72 10.20
CA ASN A 53 -8.60 9.87 11.04
C ASN A 53 -8.68 11.18 10.23
N HIS A 54 -7.81 11.37 9.24
CA HIS A 54 -7.83 12.57 8.40
C HIS A 54 -9.06 12.63 7.47
N LEU A 55 -9.57 11.48 7.05
CA LEU A 55 -10.71 11.40 6.14
C LEU A 55 -12.07 11.38 6.84
N LEU A 56 -12.14 10.83 8.06
CA LEU A 56 -13.40 10.52 8.75
C LEU A 56 -13.52 11.08 10.17
N GLY A 57 -12.42 11.58 10.75
CA GLY A 57 -12.40 12.24 12.06
C GLY A 57 -12.63 13.73 11.95
#